data_AF-A2Q242-F1
#
_entry.id   AF-A2Q242-F1
#
_cell.length_a   1.000
_cell.length_b   1.000
_cell.length_c   1.000
_cell.angle_alpha   90.00
_cell.angle_beta   90.00
_cell.angle_gamma   90.00
#
_symmetry.space_group_name_H-M   'P 1'
#
loop_
_entity.id
_entity.type
_entity.pdbx_description
1 polymer ?
#
loop_
_entity_poly.entity_id
_entity_poly.type
_entity_poly.pdbx_seq_one_letter_code
_entity_poly.pdbx_strand_id
1 'polypeptide(L)'
;MRTKVSVVEGPLLTMFGLTLTNIVEVNHQTVDNDYLIDCIDLMTVISEVREYIKHGKINKMILLQLTNHMLIFYFMRHVKIYLHFVYRRDHRLNLCLVFVTSGKCEIALFRDYVDHLKQLMAKVDEGLHVLDMQFTKVKIFSENGSPQNVVNTTRIMINPDISEAAEFKG
;
A
#
# COMPACT_ATOMS: atom_id res chain seq x y z
N MET A 1 -38.14 -15.79 9.09
CA MET A 1 -36.91 -16.01 9.88
C MET A 1 -36.52 -14.68 10.52
N ARG A 2 -36.40 -14.60 11.85
CA ARG A 2 -35.96 -13.37 12.57
C ARG A 2 -34.59 -13.64 13.17
N THR A 3 -33.55 -13.00 12.63
CA THR A 3 -32.21 -13.04 13.21
C THR A 3 -32.17 -12.10 14.42
N LYS A 4 -31.69 -12.59 15.57
CA LYS A 4 -31.42 -11.77 16.75
C LYS A 4 -29.93 -11.53 16.84
N VAL A 5 -29.54 -10.25 16.94
CA VAL A 5 -28.17 -9.83 17.21
C VAL A 5 -28.13 -9.35 18.66
N SER A 6 -27.17 -9.83 19.44
CA SER A 6 -26.98 -9.46 20.85
C SER A 6 -25.53 -9.16 21.10
N VAL A 7 -25.27 -8.12 21.90
CA VAL A 7 -23.92 -7.80 22.39
C VAL A 7 -23.49 -8.90 23.35
N VAL A 8 -22.27 -9.41 23.18
CA VAL A 8 -21.66 -10.41 24.06
C VAL A 8 -20.36 -9.80 24.59
N GLU A 9 -20.17 -9.82 25.91
CA GLU A 9 -18.87 -9.53 26.51
C GLU A 9 -17.94 -10.71 26.21
N GLY A 10 -16.82 -10.42 25.55
CA GLY A 10 -15.84 -11.41 25.13
C GLY A 10 -14.45 -10.78 25.04
N PRO A 11 -13.40 -11.60 24.81
CA PRO A 11 -12.08 -11.07 24.55
C PRO A 11 -12.13 -10.11 23.35
N LEU A 12 -11.24 -9.11 23.35
CA LEU A 12 -11.02 -8.27 22.17
C LEU A 12 -10.74 -9.19 20.98
N LEU A 13 -11.71 -9.29 20.07
CA LEU A 13 -11.50 -9.95 18.79
C LEU A 13 -10.38 -9.21 18.08
N THR A 14 -9.48 -9.94 17.41
CA THR A 14 -8.52 -9.30 16.52
C THR A 14 -9.32 -8.46 15.54
N MET A 15 -9.15 -7.15 15.61
CA MET A 15 -10.08 -6.19 15.00
C MET A 15 -10.15 -6.35 13.47
N PHE A 16 -9.14 -7.01 12.88
CA PHE A 16 -8.94 -7.06 11.44
C PHE A 16 -8.78 -8.46 10.85
N GLY A 17 -8.57 -9.52 11.65
CA GLY A 17 -8.50 -10.91 11.16
C GLY A 17 -7.55 -11.12 9.97
N LEU A 18 -6.38 -10.45 9.99
CA LEU A 18 -5.47 -10.31 8.86
C LEU A 18 -4.80 -11.62 8.44
N THR A 19 -4.74 -11.88 7.14
CA THR A 19 -3.86 -12.91 6.56
C THR A 19 -2.85 -12.25 5.63
N LEU A 20 -1.77 -11.74 6.21
CA LEU A 20 -0.78 -10.92 5.49
C LEU A 20 -0.05 -11.74 4.43
N THR A 21 -0.03 -11.21 3.21
CA THR A 21 0.74 -11.72 2.07
C THR A 21 1.92 -10.81 1.81
N ASN A 22 3.11 -11.39 1.68
CA ASN A 22 4.31 -10.64 1.35
C ASN A 22 4.21 -10.11 -0.08
N ILE A 23 4.35 -8.79 -0.24
CA ILE A 23 4.16 -8.15 -1.53
C ILE A 23 5.23 -8.52 -2.57
N VAL A 24 6.41 -8.94 -2.11
CA VAL A 24 7.46 -9.48 -2.98
C VAL A 24 7.00 -10.78 -3.61
N GLU A 25 6.27 -11.63 -2.88
CA GLU A 25 5.75 -12.90 -3.41
C GLU A 25 4.66 -12.67 -4.46
N VAL A 26 3.89 -11.59 -4.32
CA VAL A 26 2.85 -11.23 -5.30
C VAL A 26 3.45 -10.94 -6.67
N ASN A 27 4.55 -10.18 -6.73
CA ASN A 27 5.19 -9.83 -7.99
C ASN A 27 5.71 -11.03 -8.78
N HIS A 28 6.15 -12.08 -8.09
CA HIS A 28 6.70 -13.28 -8.73
C HIS A 28 5.61 -14.24 -9.23
N GLN A 29 4.33 -13.89 -9.06
CA GLN A 29 3.24 -14.71 -9.57
C GLN A 29 3.07 -14.52 -11.07
N THR A 30 2.99 -15.64 -11.76
CA THR A 30 2.88 -15.73 -13.22
C THR A 30 1.54 -16.30 -13.68
N VAL A 31 0.68 -16.70 -12.72
CA VAL A 31 -0.64 -17.31 -12.98
C VAL A 31 -1.72 -16.44 -12.37
N ASP A 32 -2.76 -16.15 -13.14
CA ASP A 32 -3.94 -15.41 -12.66
C ASP A 32 -4.73 -16.31 -11.72
N ASN A 33 -4.46 -16.14 -10.42
CA ASN A 33 -5.18 -16.83 -9.38
C ASN A 33 -6.17 -15.81 -8.79
N ASP A 34 -7.47 -16.11 -8.89
CA ASP A 34 -8.57 -15.25 -8.47
C ASP A 34 -8.76 -15.22 -6.94
N TYR A 35 -7.67 -15.10 -6.17
CA TYR A 35 -7.70 -15.05 -4.72
C TYR A 35 -7.48 -13.63 -4.19
N LEU A 36 -7.83 -13.46 -2.91
CA LEU A 36 -7.72 -12.20 -2.21
C LEU A 36 -6.53 -12.23 -1.26
N ILE A 37 -5.87 -11.08 -1.11
CA ILE A 37 -4.75 -10.90 -0.19
C ILE A 37 -4.98 -9.68 0.70
N ASP A 38 -4.39 -9.75 1.89
CA ASP A 38 -4.17 -8.60 2.76
C ASP A 38 -2.68 -8.23 2.71
N CYS A 39 -2.35 -6.95 2.62
CA CYS A 39 -0.96 -6.50 2.67
C CYS A 39 -0.80 -5.24 3.52
N ILE A 40 0.31 -5.19 4.25
CA ILE A 40 0.73 -4.02 5.02
C ILE A 40 2.15 -3.68 4.57
N ASP A 41 2.36 -2.46 4.08
CA ASP A 41 3.70 -2.02 3.70
C ASP A 41 3.82 -0.49 3.65
N LEU A 42 5.04 0.01 3.43
CA LEU A 42 5.29 1.45 3.31
C LEU A 42 4.88 1.96 1.92
N MET A 43 3.97 2.92 1.90
CA MET A 43 3.60 3.63 0.68
C MET A 43 4.64 4.69 0.34
N THR A 44 5.31 4.51 -0.80
CA THR A 44 6.44 5.35 -1.23
C THR A 44 6.09 6.31 -2.36
N VAL A 45 5.20 5.90 -3.26
CA VAL A 45 4.79 6.69 -4.43
C VAL A 45 3.30 6.53 -4.66
N ILE A 46 2.65 7.65 -4.99
CA ILE A 46 1.29 7.70 -5.52
C ILE A 46 1.38 8.32 -6.90
N SER A 47 0.91 7.63 -7.93
CA SER A 47 0.91 8.19 -9.28
C SER A 47 -0.13 9.29 -9.43
N GLU A 48 0.01 10.09 -10.49
CA GLU A 48 -1.09 10.93 -10.96
C GLU A 48 -2.32 10.08 -11.32
N VAL A 49 -3.50 10.70 -11.27
CA VAL A 49 -4.74 10.04 -11.69
C VAL A 49 -4.75 9.90 -13.20
N ARG A 50 -4.91 8.66 -13.66
CA ARG A 50 -5.10 8.31 -15.06
C ARG A 50 -6.57 8.01 -15.31
N GLU A 51 -7.04 8.35 -16.49
CA GLU A 51 -8.38 7.99 -16.95
C GLU A 51 -8.29 6.95 -18.07
N TYR A 52 -9.20 5.99 -18.06
CA TYR A 52 -9.26 4.93 -19.06
C TYR A 52 -10.71 4.55 -19.38
N ILE A 53 -10.96 4.10 -20.61
CA ILE A 53 -12.29 3.70 -21.05
C ILE A 53 -12.46 2.19 -20.82
N LYS A 54 -13.48 1.81 -20.06
CA LYS A 54 -13.90 0.41 -19.87
C LYS A 54 -15.40 0.32 -20.03
N HIS A 55 -15.87 -0.51 -20.95
CA HIS A 55 -17.28 -0.64 -21.33
C HIS A 55 -17.94 0.70 -21.71
N GLY A 56 -17.25 1.53 -22.50
CA GLY A 56 -17.77 2.84 -22.93
C GLY A 56 -17.87 3.90 -21.83
N LYS A 57 -17.41 3.60 -20.60
CA LYS A 57 -17.36 4.56 -19.49
C LYS A 57 -15.93 4.95 -19.19
N ILE A 58 -15.70 6.23 -18.90
CA ILE A 58 -14.43 6.74 -18.37
C ILE A 58 -14.33 6.32 -16.91
N ASN A 59 -13.20 5.74 -16.53
CA ASN A 59 -12.88 5.30 -15.17
C ASN A 59 -11.55 5.89 -14.76
N LYS A 60 -11.41 6.24 -13.47
CA LYS A 60 -10.16 6.73 -12.89
C LYS A 60 -9.31 5.57 -12.36
N MET A 61 -7.99 5.72 -12.42
CA MET A 61 -7.00 4.79 -11.89
C MET A 61 -5.82 5.56 -11.29
N ILE A 62 -5.25 5.06 -10.19
CA ILE A 62 -3.91 5.43 -9.71
C ILE A 62 -3.11 4.16 -9.46
N LEU A 63 -1.79 4.28 -9.54
CA LEU A 63 -0.84 3.25 -9.12
C LEU A 63 -0.18 3.69 -7.81
N LEU A 64 -0.17 2.79 -6.84
CA LEU A 64 0.57 2.95 -5.58
C LEU A 64 1.81 2.08 -5.64
N GLN A 65 2.96 2.64 -5.28
CA GLN A 65 4.17 1.86 -5.09
C GLN A 65 4.37 1.59 -3.60
N LEU A 66 4.27 0.32 -3.24
CA LEU A 66 4.63 -0.16 -1.92
C LEU A 66 6.07 -0.69 -1.94
N THR A 67 6.81 -0.49 -0.86
CA THR A 67 8.20 -0.97 -0.72
C THR A 67 8.41 -1.58 0.64
N ASN A 68 9.06 -2.75 0.63
CA ASN A 68 9.38 -3.49 1.84
C ASN A 68 10.10 -2.61 2.88
N HIS A 69 9.53 -2.53 4.06
CA HIS A 69 10.07 -1.80 5.20
C HIS A 69 11.52 -2.13 5.57
N MET A 70 11.93 -3.40 5.53
CA MET A 70 13.30 -3.81 5.88
C MET A 70 14.35 -3.15 4.97
N LEU A 71 14.03 -2.98 3.69
CA LEU A 71 14.88 -2.32 2.71
C LEU A 71 15.01 -0.82 2.98
N ILE A 72 13.90 -0.16 3.33
CA ILE A 72 13.89 1.27 3.66
C ILE A 72 14.68 1.53 4.93
N PHE A 73 14.50 0.72 5.98
CA PHE A 73 15.21 0.89 7.25
C PHE A 73 16.70 0.57 7.13
N TYR A 74 17.06 -0.50 6.41
CA TYR A 74 18.45 -0.78 6.08
C TYR A 74 19.09 0.41 5.36
N PHE A 75 18.42 0.95 4.34
CA PHE A 75 18.89 2.13 3.63
C PHE A 75 18.99 3.33 4.55
N MET A 76 17.96 3.71 5.30
CA MET A 76 18.02 4.86 6.21
C MET A 76 19.12 4.73 7.28
N ARG A 77 19.39 3.50 7.76
CA ARG A 77 20.43 3.23 8.76
C ARG A 77 21.85 3.34 8.16
N HIS A 78 22.04 2.87 6.93
CA HIS A 78 23.34 2.91 6.26
C HIS A 78 23.60 4.23 5.49
N VAL A 79 22.54 4.92 5.06
CA VAL A 79 22.58 6.19 4.32
C VAL A 79 22.52 7.40 5.24
N LYS A 80 22.13 7.28 6.52
CA LYS A 80 22.38 8.32 7.55
C LYS A 80 23.84 8.78 7.56
N ILE A 81 24.80 7.86 7.31
CA ILE A 81 26.23 8.17 7.19
C ILE A 81 26.51 9.03 5.94
N TYR A 82 25.85 8.74 4.82
CA TYR A 82 26.04 9.46 3.55
C TYR A 82 25.33 10.83 3.55
N LEU A 83 24.11 10.92 4.12
CA LEU A 83 23.38 12.18 4.27
C LEU A 83 24.10 13.16 5.22
N HIS A 84 24.74 12.68 6.28
CA HIS A 84 25.51 13.55 7.17
C HIS A 84 26.72 14.20 6.48
N PHE A 85 27.30 13.55 5.45
CA PHE A 85 28.35 14.13 4.61
C PHE A 85 27.83 15.06 3.51
N VAL A 86 26.58 14.91 3.07
CA VAL A 86 26.00 15.70 1.96
C VAL A 86 25.21 16.94 2.44
N TYR A 87 24.90 17.05 3.74
CA TYR A 87 24.15 18.20 4.30
C TYR A 87 25.02 19.40 4.72
N ARG A 88 26.12 19.71 4.00
CA ARG A 88 26.87 20.96 4.23
C ARG A 88 27.10 21.73 2.94
N ARG A 89 26.33 22.83 2.82
CA ARG A 89 26.35 23.91 1.81
C ARG A 89 26.05 23.49 0.37
N ASP A 90 24.78 23.59 -0.05
CA ASP A 90 24.27 24.72 -0.86
C ASP A 90 22.82 24.43 -1.32
N HIS A 91 22.02 25.48 -1.46
CA HIS A 91 20.55 25.50 -1.45
C HIS A 91 19.82 25.05 -2.73
N ARG A 92 20.36 24.10 -3.51
CA ARG A 92 19.60 23.49 -4.63
C ARG A 92 20.02 22.03 -4.87
N LEU A 93 19.36 21.11 -4.18
CA LEU A 93 19.49 19.67 -4.41
C LEU A 93 18.09 19.05 -4.46
N ASN A 94 17.51 18.99 -5.67
CA ASN A 94 16.44 18.04 -5.94
C ASN A 94 17.08 16.65 -5.96
N LEU A 95 17.18 16.02 -4.78
CA LEU A 95 17.70 14.67 -4.63
C LEU A 95 16.67 13.69 -5.21
N CYS A 96 16.76 13.42 -6.50
CA CYS A 96 16.06 12.31 -7.13
C CYS A 96 16.83 11.02 -6.79
N LEU A 97 16.48 10.37 -5.68
CA LEU A 97 16.91 9.02 -5.38
C LEU A 97 16.16 8.06 -6.30
N VAL A 98 16.80 7.66 -7.41
CA VAL A 98 16.30 6.59 -8.28
C VAL A 98 16.52 5.26 -7.57
N PHE A 99 15.50 4.77 -6.89
CA PHE A 99 15.49 3.45 -6.25
C PHE A 99 15.45 2.35 -7.31
N VAL A 100 16.58 1.73 -7.60
CA VAL A 100 16.64 0.40 -8.21
C VAL A 100 16.47 -0.61 -7.08
N THR A 101 15.23 -0.94 -6.72
CA THR A 101 14.98 -1.89 -5.62
C THR A 101 14.19 -3.08 -6.15
N SER A 102 14.83 -4.24 -6.17
CA SER A 102 14.13 -5.53 -6.06
C SER A 102 13.28 -5.48 -4.79
N GLY A 103 11.96 -5.63 -4.90
CA GLY A 103 11.03 -5.60 -3.76
C GLY A 103 10.05 -4.43 -3.70
N LYS A 104 9.83 -3.73 -4.83
CA LYS A 104 8.68 -2.82 -5.01
C LYS A 104 7.52 -3.58 -5.60
N CYS A 105 6.30 -3.30 -5.17
CA CYS A 105 5.10 -3.78 -5.84
C CYS A 105 4.19 -2.60 -6.17
N GLU A 106 3.59 -2.65 -7.36
CA GLU A 106 2.61 -1.69 -7.81
C GLU A 106 1.20 -2.22 -7.53
N ILE A 107 0.39 -1.41 -6.87
CA ILE A 107 -1.02 -1.69 -6.60
C ILE A 107 -1.88 -0.73 -7.42
N ALA A 108 -2.81 -1.27 -8.19
CA ALA A 108 -3.75 -0.47 -8.96
C ALA A 108 -5.04 -0.20 -8.16
N LEU A 109 -5.35 1.09 -7.96
CA LEU A 109 -6.63 1.52 -7.43
C LEU A 109 -7.51 2.12 -8.51
N PHE A 110 -8.78 1.76 -8.46
CA PHE A 110 -9.77 2.09 -9.47
C PHE A 110 -10.98 2.81 -8.89
N ARG A 111 -11.61 3.66 -9.71
CA ARG A 111 -12.91 4.28 -9.44
C ARG A 111 -12.89 5.16 -8.18
N ASP A 112 -13.91 5.03 -7.34
CA ASP A 112 -14.14 5.73 -6.09
C ASP A 112 -13.03 5.49 -5.04
N TYR A 113 -12.28 4.40 -5.15
CA TYR A 113 -11.11 4.15 -4.30
C TYR A 113 -9.99 5.17 -4.51
N VAL A 114 -9.90 5.77 -5.71
CA VAL A 114 -8.97 6.87 -5.99
C VAL A 114 -9.30 8.08 -5.12
N ASP A 115 -10.58 8.46 -5.08
CA ASP A 115 -11.04 9.62 -4.32
C ASP A 115 -11.05 9.31 -2.80
N HIS A 116 -11.34 8.07 -2.40
CA HIS A 116 -11.24 7.62 -1.01
C HIS A 116 -9.81 7.70 -0.48
N LEU A 117 -8.81 7.19 -1.21
CA LEU A 117 -7.41 7.30 -0.80
C LEU A 117 -6.98 8.76 -0.64
N LYS A 118 -7.37 9.64 -1.58
CA LYS A 118 -7.07 11.08 -1.49
C LYS A 118 -7.64 11.71 -0.23
N GLN A 119 -8.86 11.33 0.16
CA GLN A 119 -9.48 11.82 1.39
C GLN A 119 -8.75 11.33 2.65
N LEU A 120 -8.23 10.10 2.64
CA LEU A 120 -7.41 9.59 3.74
C LEU A 120 -6.07 10.32 3.80
N MET A 121 -5.42 10.51 2.64
CA MET A 121 -4.16 11.24 2.51
C MET A 121 -4.26 12.70 2.94
N ALA A 122 -5.41 13.35 2.73
CA ALA A 122 -5.64 14.73 3.15
C ALA A 122 -5.74 14.90 4.68
N LYS A 123 -5.85 13.80 5.45
CA LYS A 123 -5.98 13.81 6.91
C LYS A 123 -4.68 13.43 7.64
N VAL A 124 -3.65 13.00 6.91
CA VAL A 124 -2.38 12.57 7.47
C VAL A 124 -1.29 13.60 7.16
N ASP A 125 -0.31 13.69 8.05
CA ASP A 125 0.82 14.61 7.89
C ASP A 125 1.70 14.24 6.69
N GLU A 126 2.55 15.15 6.23
CA GLU A 126 3.51 14.82 5.17
C GLU A 126 4.54 13.79 5.66
N GLY A 127 4.82 12.76 4.85
CA GLY A 127 5.86 11.79 5.15
C GLY A 127 5.61 10.42 4.56
N LEU A 128 6.30 9.43 5.13
CA LEU A 128 6.13 8.04 4.78
C LEU A 128 4.99 7.45 5.62
N HIS A 129 4.06 6.73 4.98
CA HIS A 129 2.91 6.15 5.65
C HIS A 129 2.84 4.65 5.49
N VAL A 130 2.37 4.00 6.55
CA VAL A 130 2.03 2.58 6.54
C VAL A 130 0.66 2.45 5.91
N LEU A 131 0.55 1.65 4.86
CA LEU A 131 -0.71 1.35 4.20
C LEU A 131 -1.11 -0.08 4.52
N ASP A 132 -2.32 -0.26 5.05
CA ASP A 132 -2.98 -1.56 5.17
C ASP A 132 -4.08 -1.66 4.10
N MET A 133 -3.96 -2.65 3.23
CA MET A 133 -4.94 -2.97 2.20
C MET A 133 -5.43 -4.40 2.35
N GLN A 134 -6.74 -4.54 2.61
CA GLN A 134 -7.38 -5.85 2.78
C GLN A 134 -8.22 -6.22 1.58
N PHE A 135 -8.38 -7.52 1.35
CA PHE A 135 -9.21 -8.07 0.29
C PHE A 135 -8.89 -7.50 -1.10
N THR A 136 -7.60 -7.36 -1.42
CA THR A 136 -7.16 -6.99 -2.77
C THR A 136 -7.05 -8.23 -3.63
N LYS A 137 -7.40 -8.13 -4.91
CA LYS A 137 -7.29 -9.25 -5.85
C LYS A 137 -5.95 -9.14 -6.58
N VAL A 138 -5.18 -10.22 -6.60
CA VAL A 138 -3.99 -10.30 -7.45
C VAL A 138 -4.44 -10.49 -8.90
N LYS A 139 -3.85 -9.73 -9.81
CA LYS A 139 -4.06 -9.88 -11.24
C LYS A 139 -2.75 -9.76 -11.99
N ILE A 140 -2.55 -10.58 -13.01
CA ILE A 140 -1.34 -10.52 -13.83
C ILE A 140 -1.42 -9.35 -14.80
N PHE A 141 -0.43 -8.47 -14.74
CA PHE A 141 -0.21 -7.37 -15.67
C PHE A 141 1.23 -7.44 -16.19
N SER A 142 1.39 -7.57 -17.50
CA SER A 142 2.71 -7.60 -18.15
C SER A 142 3.70 -8.59 -17.49
N GLU A 143 3.25 -9.83 -17.27
CA GLU A 143 4.03 -10.96 -16.72
C GLU A 143 4.30 -10.93 -15.21
N ASN A 144 3.91 -9.87 -14.49
CA ASN A 144 4.01 -9.78 -13.04
C ASN A 144 2.62 -9.73 -12.39
N GLY A 145 2.49 -10.31 -11.20
CA GLY A 145 1.31 -10.13 -10.36
C GLY A 145 1.27 -8.72 -9.76
N SER A 146 0.14 -8.04 -9.90
CA SER A 146 -0.12 -6.76 -9.26
C SER A 146 -1.47 -6.80 -8.52
N PRO A 147 -1.52 -6.42 -7.24
CA PRO A 147 -2.77 -6.27 -6.51
C PRO A 147 -3.63 -5.15 -7.10
N GLN A 148 -4.94 -5.35 -7.07
CA GLN A 148 -5.92 -4.33 -7.40
C GLN A 148 -7.12 -4.40 -6.45
N ASN A 149 -7.80 -3.26 -6.26
CA ASN A 149 -8.99 -3.25 -5.43
C ASN A 149 -10.16 -4.02 -6.07
N VAL A 150 -10.93 -4.68 -5.21
CA VAL A 150 -12.22 -5.29 -5.50
C VAL A 150 -13.32 -4.33 -5.05
N VAL A 151 -14.22 -4.00 -5.97
CA VAL A 151 -15.33 -3.05 -5.74
C VAL A 151 -16.20 -3.54 -4.58
N ASN A 152 -16.51 -2.64 -3.64
CA ASN A 152 -17.31 -2.87 -2.43
C ASN A 152 -16.69 -3.84 -1.40
N THR A 153 -15.47 -4.30 -1.62
CA THR A 153 -14.84 -5.32 -0.75
C THR A 153 -13.52 -4.84 -0.16
N THR A 154 -12.64 -4.25 -0.98
CA THR A 154 -11.32 -3.81 -0.51
C THR A 154 -11.45 -2.76 0.57
N ARG A 155 -10.63 -2.87 1.62
CA ARG A 155 -10.51 -1.87 2.69
C ARG A 155 -9.12 -1.26 2.63
N ILE A 156 -9.05 0.04 2.88
CA ILE A 156 -7.80 0.82 2.87
C ILE A 156 -7.72 1.59 4.17
N MET A 157 -6.61 1.44 4.88
CA MET A 157 -6.31 2.18 6.11
C MET A 157 -4.89 2.75 6.02
N ILE A 158 -4.73 3.98 6.52
CA ILE A 158 -3.44 4.66 6.58
C ILE A 158 -3.03 4.77 8.04
N ASN A 159 -1.82 4.34 8.35
CA ASN A 159 -1.24 4.27 9.69
C ASN A 159 -2.18 3.61 10.72
N PRO A 160 -2.69 2.39 10.43
CA PRO A 160 -3.60 1.72 11.36
C PRO A 160 -2.93 1.50 12.73
N ASP A 161 -3.73 1.56 13.79
CA ASP A 161 -3.28 1.28 15.15
C ASP A 161 -3.40 -0.22 15.43
N ILE A 162 -2.51 -1.00 14.81
CA ILE A 162 -2.43 -2.46 14.90
C ILE A 162 -1.00 -2.90 15.15
N SER A 163 -0.84 -4.06 15.80
CA SER A 163 0.46 -4.66 16.13
C SER A 163 1.36 -4.82 14.90
N GLU A 164 0.79 -5.26 13.79
CA GLU A 164 1.47 -5.55 12.54
C GLU A 164 2.04 -4.28 11.89
N ALA A 165 1.37 -3.14 12.10
CA ALA A 165 1.83 -1.84 11.64
C ALA A 165 2.85 -1.20 12.59
N ALA A 166 2.99 -1.69 13.82
CA ALA A 166 3.97 -1.17 14.78
C ALA A 166 5.40 -1.44 14.33
N GLU A 167 5.63 -2.56 13.63
CA GLU A 167 6.93 -2.88 13.02
C GLU A 167 7.38 -1.83 12.00
N PHE A 168 6.43 -1.06 11.45
CA PHE A 168 6.66 -0.10 10.39
C PHE A 168 6.95 1.33 10.86
N LYS A 169 6.84 1.61 12.17
CA LYS A 169 6.91 2.94 12.79
C LYS A 169 8.30 3.27 13.41
N GLY A 170 9.33 2.51 13.08
CA GLY A 170 10.66 2.55 13.73
C GLY A 170 11.47 3.83 13.56
#